data_AF-Q5DE73-F1
#
_entry.id   AF-Q5DE73-F1
#
_cell.length_a   1.000
_cell.length_b   1.000
_cell.length_c   1.000
_cell.angle_alpha   90.00
_cell.angle_beta   90.00
_cell.angle_gamma   90.00
#
_symmetry.space_group_name_H-M   'P 1'
#
loop_
_entity.id
_entity.type
_entity.pdbx_description
1 polymer ?
#
loop_
_entity_poly.entity_id
_entity_poly.type
_entity_poly.pdbx_seq_one_letter_code
_entity_poly.pdbx_strand_id
1 'polypeptide(L)'
;MDKLEELKKNNSNCEEIKNETVGIPYVEQYALKLYSAAYQKDMNSDFGPATVKLFLSAATLLDVVSGAEEVGDDIEKARKYAKWKAVYISKCLKSGEVPISGPIPNTEAADSPSMLSLCIRTALFVLYTRSAWLFQ
;
A
#
# COMPACT_ATOMS: atom_id res chain seq x y z
N MET A 1 5.23 8.40 -24.46
CA MET A 1 4.84 9.71 -23.89
C MET A 1 3.36 9.96 -24.10
N ASP A 2 2.83 9.67 -25.28
CA ASP A 2 1.44 9.99 -25.70
C ASP A 2 0.33 9.46 -24.78
N LYS A 3 0.49 8.25 -24.22
CA LYS A 3 -0.53 7.65 -23.33
C LYS A 3 -0.77 8.45 -22.04
N LEU A 4 0.27 9.09 -21.50
CA LEU A 4 0.15 9.89 -20.26
C LEU A 4 -0.56 11.22 -20.55
N GLU A 5 -0.28 11.83 -21.70
CA GLU A 5 -0.91 13.07 -22.15
C GLU A 5 -2.40 12.85 -22.48
N GLU A 6 -2.75 11.72 -23.10
CA GLU A 6 -4.15 11.32 -23.34
C GLU A 6 -4.91 11.11 -22.03
N LEU A 7 -4.33 10.41 -21.06
CA LEU A 7 -4.97 10.18 -19.76
C LEU A 7 -5.16 11.49 -18.99
N LYS A 8 -4.17 12.39 -19.02
CA LYS A 8 -4.28 13.72 -18.39
C LYS A 8 -5.40 14.56 -19.03
N LYS A 9 -5.56 14.46 -20.36
CA LYS A 9 -6.62 15.16 -21.10
C LYS A 9 -8.00 14.58 -20.81
N ASN A 10 -8.12 13.26 -20.70
CA ASN A 10 -9.40 12.58 -20.46
C ASN A 10 -9.88 12.74 -19.01
N ASN A 11 -8.95 12.85 -18.05
CA ASN A 11 -9.24 13.04 -16.63
C ASN A 11 -8.96 14.47 -16.13
N SER A 12 -9.03 15.46 -17.02
CA SER A 12 -8.77 16.87 -16.69
C SER A 12 -9.77 17.47 -15.69
N ASN A 13 -10.83 16.75 -15.30
CA ASN A 13 -11.80 17.17 -14.30
C ASN A 13 -11.53 16.59 -12.90
N CYS A 14 -10.59 15.65 -12.74
CA CYS A 14 -10.24 15.07 -11.45
C CYS A 14 -9.19 15.94 -10.74
N GLU A 15 -9.54 16.42 -9.55
CA GLU A 15 -8.63 17.23 -8.72
C GLU A 15 -7.41 16.42 -8.27
N GLU A 16 -7.54 15.10 -8.14
CA GLU A 16 -6.47 14.15 -7.80
C GLU A 16 -5.37 14.06 -8.87
N ILE A 17 -5.69 14.39 -10.13
CA ILE A 17 -4.74 14.35 -11.26
C ILE A 17 -4.15 15.74 -11.52
N LYS A 18 -4.83 16.81 -11.09
CA LYS A 18 -4.34 18.19 -11.18
C LYS A 18 -3.39 18.54 -10.03
N ASN A 19 -3.71 18.07 -8.82
CA ASN A 19 -3.00 18.44 -7.61
C ASN A 19 -2.33 17.21 -6.98
N GLU A 20 -1.00 17.23 -6.97
CA GLU A 20 -0.16 16.21 -6.36
C GLU A 20 -0.43 16.06 -4.85
N THR A 21 -0.75 17.14 -4.14
CA THR A 21 -1.10 17.13 -2.71
C THR A 21 -2.37 16.32 -2.40
N VAL A 22 -3.26 16.15 -3.38
CA VAL A 22 -4.48 15.32 -3.24
C VAL A 22 -4.30 13.96 -3.91
N GLY A 23 -3.51 13.90 -4.98
CA GLY A 23 -3.21 12.67 -5.72
C GLY A 23 -2.38 11.66 -4.94
N ILE A 24 -1.28 12.10 -4.30
CA ILE A 24 -0.43 11.22 -3.47
C ILE A 24 -1.22 10.50 -2.37
N PRO A 25 -1.98 11.19 -1.50
CA PRO A 25 -2.72 10.51 -0.43
C PRO A 25 -3.86 9.63 -0.95
N TYR A 26 -4.43 9.94 -2.13
CA TYR A 26 -5.39 9.06 -2.79
C TYR A 26 -4.75 7.71 -3.17
N VAL A 27 -3.55 7.75 -3.75
CA VAL A 27 -2.78 6.55 -4.08
C VAL A 27 -2.33 5.80 -2.82
N GLU A 28 -1.89 6.53 -1.79
CA GLU A 28 -1.54 5.95 -0.48
C GLU A 28 -2.72 5.17 0.13
N GLN A 29 -3.90 5.77 0.19
CA GLN A 29 -5.10 5.12 0.71
C GLN A 29 -5.43 3.84 -0.08
N TYR A 30 -5.29 3.87 -1.41
CA TYR A 30 -5.52 2.70 -2.24
C TYR A 30 -4.49 1.59 -1.99
N ALA A 31 -3.22 1.95 -1.85
CA ALA A 31 -2.14 1.03 -1.50
C ALA A 31 -2.39 0.34 -0.15
N LEU A 32 -2.83 1.10 0.86
CA LEU A 32 -3.18 0.57 2.19
C LEU A 32 -4.38 -0.38 2.16
N LYS A 33 -5.40 -0.09 1.33
CA LYS A 33 -6.53 -1.01 1.12
C LYS A 33 -6.07 -2.36 0.56
N LEU A 34 -5.19 -2.35 -0.44
CA LEU A 34 -4.62 -3.57 -1.02
C LEU A 34 -3.76 -4.34 -0.02
N TYR A 35 -2.94 -3.63 0.75
CA TYR A 35 -2.14 -4.22 1.83
C TYR A 35 -3.02 -4.89 2.89
N SER A 36 -4.10 -4.23 3.32
CA SER A 36 -5.06 -4.79 4.28
C SER A 36 -5.73 -6.06 3.75
N ALA A 37 -6.17 -6.04 2.50
CA ALA A 37 -6.77 -7.23 1.86
C ALA A 37 -5.76 -8.39 1.73
N ALA A 38 -4.50 -8.09 1.42
CA ALA A 38 -3.43 -9.09 1.39
C ALA A 38 -3.15 -9.66 2.78
N TYR A 39 -3.09 -8.80 3.80
CA TYR A 39 -2.88 -9.18 5.18
C TYR A 39 -4.01 -10.06 5.73
N GLN A 40 -5.27 -9.76 5.40
CA GLN A 40 -6.40 -10.63 5.76
C GLN A 40 -6.30 -12.01 5.13
N LYS A 41 -5.87 -12.11 3.87
CA LYS A 41 -5.61 -13.40 3.22
C LYS A 41 -4.46 -14.17 3.89
N ASP A 42 -3.40 -13.48 4.29
CA ASP A 42 -2.28 -14.04 5.06
C ASP A 42 -2.74 -14.61 6.41
N MET A 43 -3.58 -13.87 7.14
CA MET A 43 -4.16 -14.32 8.41
C MET A 43 -5.11 -15.52 8.23
N ASN A 44 -5.86 -15.56 7.14
CA ASN A 44 -6.73 -16.69 6.79
C ASN A 44 -5.96 -17.90 6.23
N SER A 45 -4.63 -17.83 6.18
CA SER A 45 -3.76 -18.87 5.60
C SER A 45 -4.07 -19.19 4.12
N ASP A 46 -4.63 -18.21 3.38
CA ASP A 46 -4.86 -18.29 1.94
C ASP A 46 -3.67 -17.72 1.17
N PHE A 47 -2.72 -18.59 0.86
CA PHE A 47 -1.47 -18.24 0.19
C PHE A 47 -1.49 -18.47 -1.32
N GLY A 48 -2.64 -18.24 -1.96
CA GLY A 48 -2.76 -18.38 -3.41
C GLY A 48 -1.90 -17.39 -4.21
N PRO A 49 -1.72 -17.62 -5.53
CA PRO A 49 -1.01 -16.70 -6.42
C PRO A 49 -1.66 -15.31 -6.48
N ALA A 50 -2.94 -15.20 -6.13
CA ALA A 50 -3.64 -13.92 -5.99
C ALA A 50 -3.12 -13.11 -4.79
N THR A 51 -2.81 -13.76 -3.66
CA THR A 51 -2.28 -13.12 -2.45
C THR A 51 -0.90 -12.53 -2.71
N VAL A 52 -0.04 -13.27 -3.42
CA VAL A 52 1.28 -12.78 -3.87
C VAL A 52 1.14 -11.53 -4.74
N LYS A 53 0.22 -11.55 -5.72
CA LYS A 53 -0.06 -10.40 -6.58
C LYS A 53 -0.54 -9.19 -5.79
N LEU A 54 -1.40 -9.39 -4.78
CA LEU A 54 -1.89 -8.30 -3.93
C LEU A 54 -0.75 -7.66 -3.13
N PHE A 55 0.13 -8.46 -2.51
CA PHE A 55 1.30 -7.94 -1.80
C PHE A 55 2.26 -7.20 -2.73
N LEU A 56 2.50 -7.74 -3.93
CA LEU A 56 3.36 -7.09 -4.92
C LEU A 56 2.77 -5.76 -5.40
N SER A 57 1.47 -5.73 -5.75
CA SER A 57 0.79 -4.50 -6.16
C SER A 57 0.80 -3.44 -5.07
N ALA A 58 0.52 -3.83 -3.82
CA ALA A 58 0.59 -2.92 -2.67
C ALA A 58 2.01 -2.36 -2.52
N ALA A 59 3.04 -3.21 -2.55
CA ALA A 59 4.44 -2.78 -2.47
C ALA A 59 4.82 -1.77 -3.56
N THR A 60 4.41 -2.03 -4.81
CA THR A 60 4.70 -1.12 -5.94
C THR A 60 4.01 0.23 -5.81
N LEU A 61 2.78 0.27 -5.29
CA LEU A 61 2.08 1.54 -5.06
C LEU A 61 2.72 2.33 -3.90
N LEU A 62 3.15 1.65 -2.83
CA LEU A 62 3.89 2.29 -1.74
C LEU A 62 5.27 2.80 -2.20
N ASP A 63 5.92 2.16 -3.18
CA ASP A 63 7.15 2.67 -3.80
C ASP A 63 6.90 3.99 -4.56
N VAL A 64 5.78 4.08 -5.30
CA VAL A 64 5.40 5.31 -6.02
C VAL A 64 5.15 6.46 -5.04
N VAL A 65 4.43 6.20 -3.95
CA VAL A 65 4.17 7.19 -2.89
C VAL A 65 5.48 7.59 -2.20
N SER A 66 6.40 6.65 -1.96
CA SER A 66 7.73 6.90 -1.38
C SER A 66 8.64 7.80 -2.22
N GLY A 67 8.37 7.95 -3.52
CA GLY A 67 9.15 8.81 -4.41
C GLY A 67 8.70 10.27 -4.43
N ALA A 68 7.55 10.62 -3.83
CA ALA A 68 6.91 11.91 -4.01
C ALA A 68 7.33 12.98 -2.95
N GLU A 69 7.21 12.73 -1.64
CA GLU A 69 7.84 13.51 -0.53
C GLU A 69 7.58 12.81 0.83
N GLU A 70 8.33 13.20 1.89
CA GLU A 70 8.41 12.63 3.26
C GLU A 70 7.37 11.57 3.65
N VAL A 71 7.68 10.32 3.29
CA VAL A 71 6.85 9.18 3.63
C VAL A 71 7.19 8.71 5.04
N GLY A 72 6.18 8.71 5.91
CA GLY A 72 6.37 8.31 7.31
C GLY A 72 6.91 6.88 7.44
N ASP A 73 7.75 6.65 8.45
CA ASP A 73 8.45 5.39 8.70
C ASP A 73 7.53 4.15 8.69
N ASP A 74 6.27 4.30 9.09
CA ASP A 74 5.26 3.24 9.07
C ASP A 74 4.96 2.71 7.66
N ILE A 75 4.92 3.60 6.66
CA ILE A 75 4.69 3.23 5.26
C ILE A 75 5.93 2.54 4.69
N GLU A 76 7.12 2.99 5.07
CA GLU A 76 8.35 2.34 4.64
C GLU A 76 8.49 0.92 5.20
N LYS A 77 8.07 0.72 6.47
CA LYS A 77 7.95 -0.60 7.10
C LYS A 77 6.91 -1.47 6.39
N ALA A 78 5.74 -0.92 6.04
CA ALA A 78 4.69 -1.64 5.30
C ALA A 78 5.20 -2.11 3.93
N ARG A 79 5.93 -1.25 3.24
CA ARG A 79 6.57 -1.52 1.95
C ARG A 79 7.60 -2.65 2.05
N LYS A 80 8.51 -2.58 3.04
CA LYS A 80 9.51 -3.63 3.30
C LYS A 80 8.84 -4.97 3.61
N TYR A 81 7.83 -4.96 4.48
CA TYR A 81 7.05 -6.16 4.82
C TYR A 81 6.36 -6.76 3.59
N ALA A 82 5.66 -5.95 2.79
CA ALA A 82 4.93 -6.41 1.61
C ALA A 82 5.86 -7.07 0.59
N LYS A 83 7.02 -6.45 0.30
CA LYS A 83 8.04 -7.01 -0.61
C LYS A 83 8.58 -8.33 -0.09
N TRP A 84 8.98 -8.37 1.17
CA TRP A 84 9.50 -9.58 1.79
C TRP A 84 8.48 -10.71 1.76
N LYS A 85 7.23 -10.44 2.16
CA LYS A 85 6.16 -11.45 2.23
C LYS A 85 5.81 -11.98 0.84
N ALA A 86 5.76 -11.14 -0.18
CA ALA A 86 5.53 -11.57 -1.57
C ALA A 86 6.61 -12.56 -2.06
N VAL A 87 7.89 -12.26 -1.78
CA VAL A 87 9.01 -13.14 -2.14
C VAL A 87 8.98 -14.43 -1.33
N TYR A 88 8.70 -14.34 -0.03
CA TYR A 88 8.61 -15.49 0.87
C TYR A 88 7.51 -16.46 0.43
N ILE A 89 6.27 -15.99 0.24
CA ILE A 89 5.15 -16.82 -0.23
C ILE A 89 5.49 -17.42 -1.60
N SER A 90 6.08 -16.64 -2.50
CA SER A 90 6.49 -17.15 -3.82
C SER A 90 7.54 -18.26 -3.76
N LYS A 91 8.44 -18.23 -2.77
CA LYS A 91 9.44 -19.29 -2.54
C LYS A 91 8.77 -20.53 -1.95
N CYS A 92 7.92 -20.36 -0.94
CA CYS A 92 7.17 -21.46 -0.32
C CYS A 92 6.27 -22.19 -1.32
N LEU A 93 5.59 -21.46 -2.21
CA LEU A 93 4.79 -22.07 -3.28
C LEU A 93 5.63 -22.89 -4.27
N LYS A 94 6.91 -22.56 -4.46
CA LYS A 94 7.83 -23.33 -5.32
C LYS A 94 8.41 -24.54 -4.60
N SER A 95 8.65 -24.46 -3.29
CA SER A 95 9.13 -25.59 -2.49
C SER A 95 8.03 -26.56 -2.07
N GLY A 96 6.76 -26.15 -2.16
CA GLY A 96 5.61 -26.94 -1.70
C GLY A 96 5.37 -26.88 -0.19
N GLU A 97 6.06 -25.97 0.51
CA GLU A 97 5.87 -25.74 1.95
C GLU A 97 4.75 -24.73 2.18
N VAL A 98 3.96 -24.91 3.26
CA VAL A 98 2.92 -23.94 3.63
C VAL A 98 3.59 -22.78 4.38
N PRO A 99 3.51 -21.54 3.86
CA PRO A 99 4.12 -20.39 4.53
C PRO A 99 3.42 -20.11 5.86
N ILE A 100 4.17 -19.59 6.84
CA ILE A 100 3.64 -19.26 8.16
C ILE A 100 2.97 -17.88 8.11
N SER A 101 1.76 -17.79 8.67
CA SER A 101 0.99 -16.55 8.81
C SER A 101 1.69 -15.58 9.76
N GLY A 102 1.73 -14.30 9.40
CA GLY A 102 2.26 -13.24 10.27
C GLY A 102 3.76 -12.97 10.14
N PRO A 103 4.27 -12.01 10.95
CA PRO A 103 5.68 -11.62 10.94
C PRO A 103 6.54 -12.69 11.63
N ILE A 104 7.61 -13.13 10.95
CA ILE A 104 8.57 -14.07 11.53
C ILE A 104 9.59 -13.24 12.33
N PRO A 105 9.80 -13.52 13.64
CA PRO A 105 10.81 -12.82 14.43
C PRO A 105 12.20 -13.04 13.81
N ASN A 106 13.02 -11.98 13.76
CA ASN A 106 14.38 -11.93 13.18
C ASN A 106 14.50 -11.84 11.65
N THR A 107 13.50 -11.31 10.96
CA THR A 107 13.65 -10.96 9.53
C THR A 107 13.47 -9.46 9.33
N GLU A 108 13.83 -8.90 8.16
CA GLU A 108 13.60 -7.51 7.73
C GLU A 108 12.13 -7.05 7.83
N ALA A 109 11.23 -8.00 8.11
CA ALA A 109 9.79 -7.86 8.35
C ALA A 109 9.40 -7.87 9.85
N ALA A 110 10.36 -7.93 10.78
CA ALA A 110 10.12 -7.95 12.23
C ALA A 110 9.46 -6.64 12.72
N ASP A 111 9.71 -5.53 12.03
CA ASP A 111 8.98 -4.28 12.19
C ASP A 111 7.73 -4.28 11.32
N SER A 112 6.77 -5.19 11.59
CA SER A 112 5.45 -5.07 10.96
C SER A 112 4.78 -3.81 11.50
N PRO A 113 4.42 -2.82 10.66
CA PRO A 113 3.69 -1.68 11.15
C PRO A 113 2.34 -2.16 11.70
N SER A 114 1.95 -1.66 12.88
CA SER A 114 0.62 -1.96 13.38
C SER A 114 -0.38 -1.45 12.36
N MET A 115 -1.24 -2.34 11.85
CA MET A 115 -2.34 -1.97 10.94
C MET A 115 -3.18 -0.82 11.50
N LEU A 116 -3.22 -0.70 12.84
CA LEU A 116 -3.86 0.40 13.56
C LEU A 116 -3.19 1.77 13.30
N SER A 117 -1.85 1.87 13.27
CA SER A 117 -1.15 3.14 12.96
C SER A 117 -1.47 3.62 11.54
N LEU A 118 -1.44 2.70 10.58
CA LEU A 118 -1.71 2.99 9.16
C LEU A 118 -3.14 3.45 8.93
N CYS A 119 -4.12 2.82 9.57
CA CYS A 119 -5.54 3.22 9.50
C CYS A 119 -5.81 4.57 10.18
N ILE A 120 -5.15 4.87 11.31
CA ILE A 120 -5.30 6.15 12.02
C ILE A 120 -4.76 7.30 11.16
N ARG A 121 -3.62 7.12 10.48
CA ARG A 121 -3.07 8.10 9.53
C ARG A 121 -4.05 8.41 8.39
N THR A 122 -4.67 7.39 7.78
CA THR A 122 -5.66 7.61 6.72
C THR A 122 -6.91 8.30 7.26
N ALA A 123 -7.36 7.96 8.46
CA ALA A 123 -8.53 8.58 9.10
C ALA A 123 -8.27 10.07 9.42
N LEU A 124 -7.10 10.41 9.95
CA LEU A 124 -6.67 11.79 10.20
C LEU A 124 -6.59 12.60 8.91
N PHE A 125 -6.07 12.03 7.81
CA PHE A 125 -5.99 12.72 6.53
C PHE A 125 -7.38 12.99 5.92
N VAL A 126 -8.30 12.03 5.98
CA VAL A 126 -9.69 12.21 5.52
C VAL A 126 -10.42 13.26 6.37
N LEU A 127 -10.17 13.29 7.68
CA LEU A 127 -10.73 14.30 8.58
C LEU A 127 -10.11 15.69 8.31
N TYR A 128 -8.80 15.77 8.07
CA TYR A 128 -8.10 17.01 7.77
C TYR A 128 -8.53 17.61 6.43
N THR A 129 -8.65 16.79 5.39
CA THR A 129 -9.12 17.22 4.07
C THR A 129 -10.62 17.58 4.05
N ARG A 130 -11.49 16.88 4.78
CA ARG A 130 -12.90 17.32 4.95
C ARG A 130 -13.03 18.61 5.76
N SER A 131 -12.11 18.88 6.69
CA SER A 131 -12.10 20.13 7.47
C SER A 131 -11.60 21.33 6.65
N ALA A 132 -10.69 21.11 5.69
CA ALA A 132 -10.19 22.15 4.79
C ALA A 132 -11.24 22.65 3.77
N TRP A 133 -12.32 21.91 3.54
CA TRP A 133 -13.45 22.30 2.66
C TRP A 133 -14.62 22.98 3.38
N LEU A 134 -14.56 23.13 4.71
CA LEU A 134 -15.61 23.77 5.52
C LEU A 134 -15.28 25.24 5.88
N PHE A 135 -14.21 25.80 5.32
CA PHE A 135 -13.74 27.16 5.58
C PHE A 135 -13.43 27.98 4.33
N GLN A 136 -14.19 27.76 3.25
CA GLN A 136 -14.27 28.63 2.08
C GLN A 136 -15.73 28.71 1.63
#